data_AF-A0A1I7CGT5-F1
#
_entry.id   AF-A0A1I7CGT5-F1
#
_cell.length_a   1.000
_cell.length_b   1.000
_cell.length_c   1.000
_cell.angle_alpha   90.00
_cell.angle_beta   90.00
_cell.angle_gamma   90.00
#
_symmetry.space_group_name_H-M   'P 1'
#
loop_
_entity.id
_entity.type
_entity.pdbx_description
1 polymer ?
#
loop_
_entity_poly.entity_id
_entity_poly.type
_entity_poly.pdbx_seq_one_letter_code
_entity_poly.pdbx_strand_id
1 'polypeptide(L)'
;MTTNTSARIVIGGKRAGFQGIMPGILEEVLLALERKQPLYLAGGFGGATLDVIRNLRPGYAEWFPPASDAPPPDERLLKGLGQIDETIAAAKWDGFENGLSEDENCLQAASYRPSEIAALGGKGMGRLLDPKGMT
;
A
#
# COMPACT_ATOMS: atom_id res chain seq x y z
N MET A 1 3.35 12.68 13.09
CA MET A 1 2.61 11.57 13.74
C MET A 1 3.30 10.21 13.59
N THR A 2 4.27 10.02 12.70
CA THR A 2 4.81 8.70 12.30
C THR A 2 5.93 8.11 13.17
N THR A 3 6.38 8.79 14.24
CA THR A 3 7.44 8.26 15.13
C THR A 3 6.97 7.10 16.02
N ASN A 4 5.67 6.86 16.13
CA ASN A 4 5.07 5.76 16.90
C ASN A 4 4.25 4.81 16.00
N THR A 5 4.71 4.55 14.78
CA THR A 5 4.04 3.63 13.85
C THR A 5 4.99 2.49 13.51
N SER A 6 4.60 1.25 13.83
CA SER A 6 5.42 0.06 13.50
C SER A 6 5.13 -0.48 12.10
N ALA A 7 3.91 -0.30 11.62
CA ALA A 7 3.46 -0.71 10.29
C ALA A 7 2.22 0.10 9.89
N ARG A 8 1.82 0.02 8.61
CA ARG A 8 0.68 0.77 8.08
C ARG A 8 -0.25 -0.10 7.25
N ILE A 9 -1.54 0.00 7.56
CA ILE A 9 -2.62 -0.46 6.68
C ILE A 9 -3.11 0.73 5.86
N VAL A 10 -3.19 0.58 4.54
CA VAL A 10 -3.59 1.64 3.60
C VAL A 10 -4.83 1.16 2.85
N ILE A 11 -5.87 1.99 2.81
CA ILE A 11 -7.18 1.62 2.24
C ILE A 11 -7.78 2.83 1.52
N GLY A 12 -8.27 2.64 0.29
CA GLY A 12 -9.00 3.65 -0.47
C GLY A 12 -8.16 4.89 -0.80
N GLY A 13 -8.70 6.08 -0.51
CA GLY A 13 -8.04 7.37 -0.76
C GLY A 13 -8.50 8.06 -2.04
N LYS A 14 -8.59 9.39 -1.97
CA LYS A 14 -9.04 10.23 -3.08
C LYS A 14 -7.98 10.29 -4.19
N ARG A 15 -8.42 10.14 -5.43
CA ARG A 15 -7.59 10.33 -6.65
C ARG A 15 -7.56 11.78 -7.15
N ALA A 16 -8.52 12.59 -6.73
CA ALA A 16 -8.65 14.01 -7.06
C ALA A 16 -9.41 14.74 -5.93
N GLY A 17 -9.33 16.07 -5.89
CA GLY A 17 -10.02 16.88 -4.88
C GLY A 17 -9.51 16.64 -3.45
N PHE A 18 -8.28 16.14 -3.31
CA PHE A 18 -7.54 16.11 -2.06
C PHE A 18 -6.83 17.45 -1.82
N GLN A 19 -6.50 17.69 -0.56
CA GLN A 19 -5.73 18.87 -0.12
C GLN A 19 -4.24 18.54 -0.16
N GLY A 20 -3.39 19.56 -0.33
CA GLY A 20 -1.93 19.39 -0.33
C GLY A 20 -1.33 19.06 -1.70
N ILE A 21 -0.09 18.57 -1.69
CA ILE A 21 0.72 18.35 -2.90
C ILE A 21 0.53 16.97 -3.53
N MET A 22 -0.10 16.03 -2.84
CA MET A 22 -0.45 14.68 -3.29
C MET A 22 -1.60 14.15 -2.40
N PRO A 23 -2.23 13.00 -2.71
CA PRO A 23 -3.16 12.37 -1.79
C PRO A 23 -2.48 12.04 -0.46
N GLY A 24 -3.11 12.36 0.66
CA GLY A 24 -2.52 12.07 1.98
C GLY A 24 -2.14 10.60 2.20
N ILE A 25 -2.83 9.65 1.55
CA ILE A 25 -2.45 8.23 1.62
C ILE A 25 -1.09 7.95 0.95
N LEU A 26 -0.73 8.68 -0.11
CA LEU A 26 0.59 8.60 -0.74
C LEU A 26 1.67 9.19 0.18
N GLU A 27 1.38 10.29 0.87
CA GLU A 27 2.31 10.87 1.86
C GLU A 27 2.63 9.86 2.96
N GLU A 28 1.60 9.17 3.48
CA GLU A 28 1.76 8.17 4.53
C GLU A 28 2.47 6.89 4.04
N VAL A 29 2.30 6.53 2.76
CA VAL A 29 3.05 5.44 2.10
C VAL A 29 4.52 5.82 1.95
N LEU A 30 4.83 7.01 1.42
CA LEU A 30 6.20 7.50 1.28
C LEU A 30 6.93 7.51 2.63
N LEU A 31 6.30 8.07 3.66
CA LEU A 31 6.88 8.08 5.01
C LEU A 31 7.14 6.67 5.56
N ALA A 32 6.29 5.70 5.25
CA ALA A 32 6.50 4.32 5.65
C ALA A 32 7.68 3.69 4.89
N LEU A 33 7.79 3.91 3.58
CA LEU A 33 8.90 3.43 2.75
C LEU A 33 10.24 4.02 3.20
N GLU A 34 10.31 5.35 3.39
CA GLU A 34 11.50 6.05 3.89
C GLU A 34 11.97 5.50 5.25
N ARG A 35 11.03 5.08 6.09
CA ARG A 35 11.29 4.53 7.43
C ARG A 35 11.39 3.01 7.46
N LYS A 36 11.30 2.33 6.31
CA LYS A 36 11.26 0.87 6.19
C LYS A 36 10.21 0.22 7.10
N GLN A 37 9.04 0.84 7.17
CA GLN A 37 7.89 0.33 7.89
C GLN A 37 7.04 -0.55 6.96
N PRO A 38 6.63 -1.76 7.39
CA PRO A 38 5.75 -2.63 6.62
C PRO A 38 4.46 -1.96 6.16
N LEU A 39 4.09 -2.24 4.90
CA LEU A 39 2.84 -1.79 4.28
C LEU A 39 1.88 -2.98 4.09
N TYR A 40 0.62 -2.76 4.42
CA TYR A 40 -0.50 -3.66 4.11
C TYR A 40 -1.51 -2.87 3.27
N LEU A 41 -1.47 -3.08 1.95
CA LEU A 41 -2.30 -2.32 1.02
C LEU A 41 -3.59 -3.07 0.71
N ALA A 42 -4.75 -2.48 1.00
CA ALA A 42 -6.06 -3.04 0.68
C ALA A 42 -6.70 -2.31 -0.52
N GLY A 43 -6.56 -2.92 -1.70
CA GLY A 43 -7.00 -2.37 -2.98
C GLY A 43 -8.47 -2.60 -3.32
N GLY A 44 -9.18 -3.46 -2.59
CA GLY A 44 -10.58 -3.80 -2.85
C GLY A 44 -11.56 -2.61 -2.82
N PHE A 45 -11.18 -1.51 -2.17
CA PHE A 45 -11.94 -0.26 -2.14
C PHE A 45 -11.60 0.70 -3.30
N GLY A 46 -10.64 0.33 -4.16
CA GLY A 46 -10.12 1.19 -5.22
C GLY A 46 -9.34 2.39 -4.67
N GLY A 47 -9.52 3.54 -5.33
CA GLY A 47 -8.86 4.79 -4.95
C GLY A 47 -7.33 4.78 -5.12
N ALA A 48 -6.69 5.76 -4.50
CA ALA A 48 -5.24 5.96 -4.61
C ALA A 48 -4.44 4.76 -4.06
N THR A 49 -4.98 3.98 -3.11
CA THR A 49 -4.34 2.75 -2.62
C THR A 49 -4.19 1.71 -3.73
N LEU A 50 -5.23 1.50 -4.55
CA LEU A 50 -5.12 0.60 -5.70
C LEU A 50 -4.09 1.10 -6.72
N ASP A 51 -3.96 2.42 -6.86
CA ASP A 51 -2.95 3.00 -7.76
C ASP A 51 -1.52 2.74 -7.23
N VAL A 52 -1.31 2.80 -5.91
CA VAL A 52 -0.05 2.38 -5.28
C VAL A 52 0.23 0.89 -5.50
N ILE A 53 -0.77 0.02 -5.35
CA ILE A 53 -0.61 -1.42 -5.61
C ILE A 53 -0.23 -1.66 -7.07
N ARG A 54 -0.92 -1.00 -8.01
CA ARG A 54 -0.60 -1.07 -9.45
C ARG A 54 0.84 -0.62 -9.74
N ASN A 55 1.35 0.35 -8.99
CA ASN A 55 2.72 0.84 -9.15
C ASN A 55 3.76 -0.15 -8.60
N LEU A 56 3.57 -0.61 -7.36
CA LEU A 56 4.56 -1.44 -6.65
C LEU A 56 4.51 -2.93 -7.01
N ARG A 57 3.30 -3.46 -7.21
CA ARG A 57 3.02 -4.88 -7.47
C ARG A 57 1.89 -5.01 -8.51
N PRO A 58 2.16 -4.71 -9.80
CA PRO A 58 1.15 -4.77 -10.86
C PRO A 58 0.38 -6.10 -10.89
N GLY A 59 1.06 -7.23 -10.65
CA GLY A 59 0.46 -8.57 -10.64
C GLY A 59 -0.63 -8.77 -9.57
N TYR A 60 -0.61 -8.02 -8.47
CA TYR A 60 -1.68 -8.08 -7.45
C TYR A 60 -2.96 -7.35 -7.88
N ALA A 61 -2.84 -6.46 -8.88
CA ALA A 61 -3.92 -5.61 -9.35
C ALA A 61 -4.39 -5.89 -10.78
N GLU A 62 -3.82 -6.89 -11.47
CA GLU A 62 -4.07 -7.17 -12.89
C GLU A 62 -5.56 -7.46 -13.19
N TRP A 63 -6.24 -8.13 -12.27
CA TRP A 63 -7.65 -8.52 -12.42
C TRP A 63 -8.63 -7.41 -12.01
N PHE A 64 -8.16 -6.29 -11.45
CA PHE A 64 -9.05 -5.17 -11.14
C PHE A 64 -9.49 -4.48 -12.43
N PRO A 65 -10.78 -4.15 -12.57
CA PRO A 65 -11.26 -3.45 -13.75
C PRO A 65 -10.51 -2.12 -13.91
N PRO A 66 -10.16 -1.73 -15.17
CA PRO A 66 -9.68 -0.39 -15.43
C PRO A 66 -10.76 0.61 -15.01
N ALA A 67 -10.33 1.80 -14.61
CA ALA A 67 -11.27 2.87 -14.28
C ALA A 67 -11.84 3.45 -15.58
N SER A 68 -12.77 2.74 -16.21
CA SER A 68 -13.27 3.03 -17.57
C SER A 68 -13.94 4.40 -17.71
N ASP A 69 -14.42 4.99 -16.61
CA ASP A 69 -15.13 6.28 -16.59
C ASP A 69 -14.49 7.32 -15.65
N ALA A 70 -13.23 7.11 -15.24
CA ALA A 70 -12.57 8.09 -14.39
C ALA A 70 -12.10 9.31 -15.21
N PRO A 71 -12.25 10.54 -14.66
CA PRO A 71 -11.59 11.70 -15.24
C PRO A 71 -10.07 11.47 -15.29
N PRO A 72 -9.33 12.19 -16.15
CA PRO A 72 -7.88 12.13 -16.18
C PRO A 72 -7.29 12.24 -14.76
N PRO A 73 -6.28 11.42 -14.43
CA PRO A 73 -5.69 11.41 -13.10
C PRO A 73 -5.10 12.78 -12.76
N ASP A 74 -5.29 13.24 -11.53
CA ASP A 74 -4.69 14.47 -11.02
C ASP A 74 -3.15 14.38 -11.14
N GLU A 75 -2.50 15.39 -11.74
CA GLU A 75 -1.04 15.37 -11.93
C GLU A 75 -0.27 15.20 -10.62
N ARG A 76 -0.84 15.68 -9.50
CA ARG A 76 -0.25 15.52 -8.17
C ARG A 76 -0.28 14.07 -7.69
N LEU A 77 -1.30 13.29 -8.07
CA LEU A 77 -1.34 11.85 -7.82
C LEU A 77 -0.21 11.16 -8.61
N LEU A 78 -0.09 11.45 -9.91
CA LEU A 78 0.95 10.85 -10.76
C LEU A 78 2.35 11.19 -10.27
N LYS A 79 2.59 12.45 -9.89
CA LYS A 79 3.87 12.89 -9.31
C LYS A 79 4.19 12.14 -8.02
N GLY A 80 3.20 11.98 -7.13
CA GLY A 80 3.40 11.26 -5.87
C GLY A 80 3.68 9.76 -6.09
N LEU A 81 3.08 9.12 -7.10
CA LEU A 81 3.43 7.75 -7.50
C LEU A 81 4.87 7.67 -8.00
N GLY A 82 5.31 8.62 -8.83
CA GLY A 82 6.71 8.71 -9.27
C GLY A 82 7.69 8.88 -8.11
N GLN A 83 7.34 9.65 -7.08
CA GLN A 83 8.16 9.78 -5.87
C GLN A 83 8.25 8.45 -5.07
N ILE A 84 7.20 7.62 -5.11
CA ILE A 84 7.24 6.28 -4.52
C ILE A 84 8.26 5.43 -5.27
N ASP A 85 8.27 5.45 -6.61
CA ASP A 85 9.23 4.70 -7.43
C ASP A 85 10.69 5.11 -7.16
N GLU A 86 10.93 6.41 -7.05
CA GLU A 86 12.24 6.95 -6.68
C GLU A 86 12.67 6.45 -5.28
N THR A 87 11.74 6.44 -4.34
CA THR A 87 11.99 6.04 -2.94
C THR A 87 12.30 4.56 -2.84
N ILE A 88 11.54 3.68 -3.48
CA ILE A 88 11.81 2.22 -3.44
C ILE A 88 13.14 1.89 -4.13
N ALA A 89 13.48 2.59 -5.21
CA ALA A 89 14.75 2.41 -5.91
C ALA A 89 15.94 2.81 -5.03
N ALA A 90 15.82 3.91 -4.29
CA ALA A 90 16.83 4.38 -3.35
C ALA A 90 16.93 3.49 -2.09
N ALA A 91 15.79 3.11 -1.51
CA ALA A 91 15.73 2.36 -0.26
C ALA A 91 16.00 0.85 -0.43
N LYS A 92 15.83 0.33 -1.65
CA LYS A 92 15.76 -1.11 -1.99
C LYS A 92 14.79 -1.85 -1.08
N TRP A 93 13.61 -1.26 -0.92
CA TRP A 93 12.57 -1.68 0.01
C TRP A 93 11.24 -1.16 -0.52
N ASP A 94 10.28 -2.04 -0.76
CA ASP A 94 8.97 -1.67 -1.31
C ASP A 94 7.82 -1.82 -0.30
N GLY A 95 8.15 -2.21 0.93
CA GLY A 95 7.20 -2.29 2.04
C GLY A 95 6.46 -3.62 2.14
N PHE A 96 6.65 -4.53 1.20
CA PHE A 96 6.06 -5.88 1.24
C PHE A 96 6.88 -6.87 2.07
N GLU A 97 8.00 -6.45 2.65
CA GLU A 97 8.70 -7.14 3.73
C GLU A 97 7.88 -7.04 5.04
N ASN A 98 6.62 -7.48 4.97
CA ASN A 98 5.57 -7.27 5.96
C ASN A 98 5.16 -8.57 6.68
N GLY A 99 5.90 -9.66 6.48
CA GLY A 99 5.63 -10.97 7.10
C GLY A 99 4.48 -11.75 6.48
N LEU A 100 3.83 -11.24 5.43
CA LEU A 100 2.88 -12.01 4.62
C LEU A 100 3.59 -12.72 3.46
N SER A 101 3.06 -13.88 3.07
CA SER A 101 3.44 -14.54 1.82
C SER A 101 2.95 -13.74 0.61
N GLU A 102 3.38 -14.15 -0.59
CA GLU A 102 2.94 -13.55 -1.85
C GLU A 102 1.42 -13.72 -2.03
N ASP A 103 0.88 -14.92 -1.81
CA ASP A 103 -0.56 -15.21 -1.87
C ASP A 103 -1.37 -14.41 -0.84
N GLU A 104 -0.84 -14.25 0.37
CA GLU A 104 -1.49 -13.46 1.42
C GLU A 104 -1.48 -11.97 1.11
N ASN A 105 -0.40 -11.46 0.50
CA ASN A 105 -0.34 -10.09 0.02
C ASN A 105 -1.28 -9.86 -1.17
N CYS A 106 -1.42 -10.85 -2.06
CA CYS A 106 -2.40 -10.81 -3.13
C CYS A 106 -3.83 -10.79 -2.57
N LEU A 107 -4.13 -11.62 -1.56
CA LEU A 107 -5.42 -11.60 -0.86
C LEU A 107 -5.66 -10.25 -0.15
N GLN A 108 -4.65 -9.72 0.54
CA GLN A 108 -4.70 -8.42 1.20
C GLN A 108 -5.01 -7.29 0.20
N ALA A 109 -4.35 -7.30 -0.96
CA ALA A 109 -4.58 -6.36 -2.05
C ALA A 109 -5.98 -6.47 -2.66
N ALA A 110 -6.51 -7.69 -2.77
CA ALA A 110 -7.86 -7.96 -3.26
C ALA A 110 -8.97 -7.54 -2.29
N SER A 111 -8.65 -7.46 -0.99
CA SER A 111 -9.68 -7.40 0.04
C SER A 111 -10.38 -6.05 0.12
N TYR A 112 -11.70 -6.10 0.21
CA TYR A 112 -12.57 -5.02 0.67
C TYR A 112 -13.24 -5.36 2.02
N ARG A 113 -12.81 -6.46 2.67
CA ARG A 113 -13.42 -6.98 3.90
C ARG A 113 -12.59 -6.53 5.11
N PRO A 114 -13.11 -5.66 5.98
CA PRO A 114 -12.33 -5.13 7.11
C PRO A 114 -11.75 -6.21 8.03
N SER A 115 -12.48 -7.30 8.26
CA SER A 115 -12.01 -8.42 9.09
C SER A 115 -10.81 -9.15 8.48
N GLU A 116 -10.80 -9.35 7.16
CA GLU A 116 -9.71 -10.00 6.45
C GLU A 116 -8.46 -9.10 6.42
N ILE A 117 -8.65 -7.81 6.16
CA ILE A 117 -7.58 -6.79 6.21
C ILE A 117 -6.93 -6.75 7.60
N ALA A 118 -7.75 -6.73 8.66
CA ALA A 118 -7.23 -6.72 10.03
C ALA A 118 -6.52 -8.04 10.39
N ALA A 119 -7.08 -9.18 9.97
CA ALA A 119 -6.50 -10.50 10.24
C ALA A 119 -5.14 -10.69 9.55
N LEU A 120 -5.03 -10.31 8.26
CA LEU A 120 -3.78 -10.37 7.50
C LEU A 120 -2.75 -9.38 8.04
N GLY A 121 -3.15 -8.12 8.31
CA GLY A 121 -2.27 -7.15 8.97
C GLY A 121 -1.73 -7.66 10.31
N GLY A 122 -2.58 -8.25 11.15
CA GLY A 122 -2.18 -8.86 12.41
C GLY A 122 -1.25 -10.06 12.22
N LYS A 123 -1.52 -10.92 11.23
CA LYS A 123 -0.70 -12.10 10.90
C LYS A 123 0.70 -11.71 10.46
N GLY A 124 0.83 -10.73 9.56
CA GLY A 124 2.11 -10.22 9.08
C GLY A 124 2.95 -9.65 10.23
N MET A 125 2.34 -8.77 11.05
CA MET A 125 3.02 -8.18 12.20
C MET A 125 3.44 -9.25 13.22
N GLY A 126 2.58 -10.23 13.49
CA GLY A 126 2.89 -11.33 14.40
C GLY A 126 4.15 -12.11 13.97
N ARG A 127 4.29 -12.40 12.67
CA ARG A 127 5.47 -13.10 12.14
C ARG A 127 6.74 -12.25 12.16
N LEU A 128 6.63 -10.94 11.99
CA LEU A 128 7.78 -10.04 12.12
C LEU A 128 8.28 -9.94 13.57
N LEU A 129 7.38 -10.06 14.55
CA LEU A 129 7.71 -10.00 15.97
C LEU A 129 8.24 -11.34 16.54
N ASP A 130 7.86 -12.48 15.95
CA ASP A 130 8.38 -13.80 16.32
C ASP A 130 8.89 -14.60 15.11
N PRO A 131 10.14 -14.37 14.67
CA PRO A 131 10.71 -15.06 13.52
C PRO A 131 10.93 -16.57 13.74
N LYS A 132 10.85 -17.06 14.98
CA LYS A 132 11.21 -18.45 15.34
C LYS A 132 10.05 -19.45 15.20
N GLY A 133 8.82 -18.98 14.95
CA GLY A 133 7.66 -19.85 14.73
C GLY A 133 7.52 -20.44 13.32
N MET A 134 8.54 -20.28 12.46
CA MET A 134 8.50 -20.64 11.03
C MET A 134 9.43 -21.81 10.66
N THR A 135 9.97 -22.52 11.65
CA THR A 135 10.72 -23.79 11.50
C THR A 135 9.87 -24.99 11.91
#